data_AF-A0A3C1Y0Z7-F1
#
_entry.id   AF-A0A3C1Y0Z7-F1
#
_cell.length_a   1.000
_cell.length_b   1.000
_cell.length_c   1.000
_cell.angle_alpha   90.00
_cell.angle_beta   90.00
_cell.angle_gamma   90.00
#
_symmetry.space_group_name_H-M   'P 1'
#
loop_
_entity.id
_entity.type
_entity.pdbx_description
1 polymer ?
#
loop_
_entity_poly.entity_id
_entity_poly.type
_entity_poly.pdbx_seq_one_letter_code
_entity_poly.pdbx_strand_id
1 'polypeptide(L)'
;MAHTLPPLPYELDALAPHISKETLEFHYGKHHQTYVTNLNNLIPGTEFETLSLEDIVKKSSGGIFNNAAQIWNHTFYWNSLAPKAGGAPTGALADAINAKWGSFDAFKEAFNKSAAGNFGSGWTWLVKKADGSVDIVNTSNAATPLTTADKPLLTCDVWEHAYYIDYRNARPKYLENFWALVNWDFAAKNFA
;
A
#
# COMPACT_ATOMS: atom_id res chain seq x y z
N MET A 1 -15.91 -10.78 -15.86
CA MET A 1 -14.90 -9.91 -16.46
C MET A 1 -13.56 -10.28 -15.87
N ALA A 2 -12.54 -10.48 -16.70
CA ALA A 2 -11.21 -10.80 -16.21
C ALA A 2 -10.52 -9.53 -15.72
N HIS A 3 -9.96 -9.57 -14.51
CA HIS A 3 -9.09 -8.51 -14.00
C HIS A 3 -7.71 -8.61 -14.64
N THR A 4 -7.10 -7.48 -14.94
CA THR A 4 -5.72 -7.39 -15.49
C THR A 4 -4.79 -6.81 -14.44
N LEU A 5 -3.52 -7.22 -14.47
CA LEU A 5 -2.48 -6.58 -13.66
C LEU A 5 -2.29 -5.14 -14.13
N PRO A 6 -2.57 -4.11 -13.31
CA PRO A 6 -2.35 -2.73 -13.70
C PRO A 6 -0.85 -2.49 -13.95
N PRO A 7 -0.46 -1.73 -14.99
CA PRO A 7 0.94 -1.45 -15.24
C PRO A 7 1.57 -0.69 -14.06
N LEU A 8 2.85 -0.94 -13.80
CA LEU A 8 3.63 -0.11 -12.88
C LEU A 8 3.65 1.34 -13.37
N PRO A 9 3.61 2.34 -12.46
CA PRO A 9 3.70 3.75 -12.84
C PRO A 9 5.12 4.21 -13.22
N TYR A 10 6.10 3.30 -13.15
CA TYR A 10 7.51 3.54 -13.43
C TYR A 10 8.22 2.24 -13.85
N GLU A 11 9.45 2.37 -14.37
CA GLU A 11 10.30 1.23 -14.76
C GLU A 11 10.73 0.38 -13.56
N LEU A 12 11.09 -0.89 -13.81
CA LEU A 12 11.41 -1.86 -12.75
C LEU A 12 12.65 -1.51 -11.90
N ASP A 13 13.55 -0.65 -12.38
CA ASP A 13 14.72 -0.19 -11.62
C ASP A 13 14.55 1.22 -11.03
N ALA A 14 13.41 1.86 -11.25
CA ALA A 14 13.19 3.25 -10.90
C ALA A 14 13.23 3.55 -9.38
N LEU A 15 13.03 2.52 -8.54
CA LEU A 15 13.04 2.64 -7.08
C LEU A 15 14.40 2.29 -6.44
N ALA A 16 15.38 1.87 -7.24
CA ALA A 16 16.72 1.55 -6.74
C ALA A 16 17.45 2.84 -6.28
N PRO A 17 18.31 2.77 -5.24
CA PRO A 17 18.71 1.57 -4.49
C PRO A 17 17.78 1.24 -3.31
N HIS A 18 16.70 1.99 -3.12
CA HIS A 18 15.83 1.87 -1.94
C HIS A 18 14.96 0.61 -1.97
N ILE A 19 14.48 0.23 -3.15
CA ILE A 19 13.89 -1.08 -3.44
C ILE A 19 14.51 -1.56 -4.75
N SER A 20 15.10 -2.75 -4.77
CA SER A 20 15.84 -3.22 -5.94
C SER A 20 14.91 -3.62 -7.09
N LYS A 21 15.50 -3.66 -8.29
CA LYS A 21 14.85 -4.23 -9.48
C LYS A 21 14.40 -5.67 -9.24
N GLU A 22 15.22 -6.47 -8.56
CA GLU A 22 14.88 -7.86 -8.24
C GLU A 22 13.64 -7.92 -7.34
N THR A 23 13.55 -7.06 -6.32
CA THR A 23 12.34 -6.94 -5.50
C THR A 23 11.12 -6.59 -6.35
N LEU A 24 11.20 -5.65 -7.30
CA LEU A 24 10.05 -5.34 -8.17
C LEU A 24 9.69 -6.50 -9.11
N GLU A 25 10.67 -7.21 -9.66
CA GLU A 25 10.43 -8.38 -10.52
C GLU A 25 9.65 -9.48 -9.79
N PHE A 26 9.96 -9.73 -8.52
CA PHE A 26 9.21 -10.68 -7.69
C PHE A 26 7.90 -10.08 -7.16
N HIS A 27 7.93 -8.92 -6.52
CA HIS A 27 6.78 -8.34 -5.83
C HIS A 27 5.67 -7.93 -6.80
N TYR A 28 6.00 -7.24 -7.90
CA TYR A 28 5.03 -6.92 -8.95
C TYR A 28 4.85 -8.10 -9.92
N GLY A 29 5.94 -8.59 -10.51
CA GLY A 29 5.89 -9.56 -11.60
C GLY A 29 5.48 -10.98 -11.19
N LYS A 30 5.58 -11.34 -9.91
CA LYS A 30 5.16 -12.66 -9.38
C LYS A 30 4.05 -12.56 -8.35
N HIS A 31 4.25 -11.85 -7.23
CA HIS A 31 3.25 -11.79 -6.16
C HIS A 31 1.96 -11.09 -6.62
N HIS A 32 2.06 -9.85 -7.11
CA HIS A 32 0.90 -9.10 -7.60
C HIS A 32 0.21 -9.81 -8.78
N GLN A 33 0.98 -10.31 -9.76
CA GLN A 33 0.45 -11.10 -10.87
C GLN A 33 -0.28 -12.37 -10.40
N THR A 34 0.24 -13.07 -9.38
CA THR A 34 -0.39 -14.30 -8.86
C THR A 34 -1.74 -13.99 -8.22
N TYR A 35 -1.88 -12.86 -7.50
CA TYR A 35 -3.18 -12.45 -6.97
C TYR A 35 -4.21 -12.22 -8.07
N VAL A 36 -3.83 -11.57 -9.18
CA VAL A 36 -4.69 -11.39 -10.36
C VAL A 36 -5.11 -12.73 -10.95
N THR A 37 -4.15 -13.63 -11.19
CA THR A 37 -4.42 -14.97 -11.73
C THR A 37 -5.37 -15.75 -10.83
N ASN A 38 -5.11 -15.77 -9.52
CA ASN A 38 -5.94 -16.47 -8.56
C ASN A 38 -7.36 -15.89 -8.48
N LEU A 39 -7.52 -14.57 -8.46
CA LEU A 39 -8.84 -13.95 -8.45
C LEU A 39 -9.64 -14.38 -9.68
N ASN A 40 -9.03 -14.30 -10.87
CA ASN A 40 -9.68 -14.70 -12.13
C ASN A 40 -10.05 -16.19 -12.17
N ASN A 41 -9.37 -17.06 -11.42
CA ASN A 41 -9.73 -18.48 -11.29
C ASN A 41 -10.88 -18.70 -10.29
N LEU A 42 -11.05 -17.82 -9.31
CA LEU A 42 -12.02 -17.99 -8.22
C LEU A 42 -13.39 -17.38 -8.51
N ILE A 43 -13.46 -16.32 -9.31
CA ILE A 43 -14.71 -15.58 -9.56
C ILE A 43 -15.68 -16.17 -10.60
N PRO A 44 -15.28 -17.00 -11.60
CA PRO A 44 -16.23 -17.51 -12.60
C PRO A 44 -17.38 -18.30 -11.99
N GLY A 45 -18.61 -18.03 -12.42
CA GLY A 45 -19.82 -18.66 -11.90
C GLY A 45 -20.27 -18.16 -10.52
N THR A 46 -19.62 -17.13 -9.98
CA THR A 46 -19.99 -16.50 -8.71
C THR A 46 -20.65 -15.13 -8.93
N GLU A 47 -21.25 -14.55 -7.90
CA GLU A 47 -21.79 -13.18 -7.94
C GLU A 47 -20.71 -12.10 -8.20
N PHE A 48 -19.43 -12.43 -8.01
CA PHE A 48 -18.30 -11.52 -8.17
C PHE A 48 -17.83 -11.39 -9.61
N GLU A 49 -18.26 -12.29 -10.52
CA GLU A 49 -17.70 -12.39 -11.87
C GLU A 49 -17.80 -11.07 -12.65
N THR A 50 -18.82 -10.27 -12.43
CA THR A 50 -19.07 -9.02 -13.19
C THR A 50 -18.77 -7.75 -12.40
N LEU A 51 -18.30 -7.88 -11.16
CA LEU A 51 -18.09 -6.74 -10.28
C LEU A 51 -16.75 -6.04 -10.52
N SER A 52 -16.69 -4.78 -10.12
CA SER A 52 -15.42 -4.04 -10.02
C SER A 52 -14.53 -4.65 -8.93
N LEU A 53 -13.21 -4.41 -8.99
CA LEU A 53 -12.29 -4.92 -7.98
C LEU A 53 -12.68 -4.41 -6.58
N GLU A 54 -13.00 -3.12 -6.46
CA GLU A 54 -13.42 -2.49 -5.21
C GLU A 54 -14.72 -3.09 -4.66
N ASP A 55 -15.70 -3.39 -5.52
CA ASP A 55 -16.94 -4.04 -5.08
C ASP A 55 -16.69 -5.47 -4.60
N ILE A 56 -15.79 -6.21 -5.26
CA ILE A 56 -15.39 -7.54 -4.80
C ILE A 56 -14.73 -7.44 -3.42
N VAL A 57 -13.80 -6.51 -3.22
CA VAL A 57 -13.15 -6.30 -1.91
C VAL A 57 -14.18 -6.01 -0.81
N LYS A 58 -15.19 -5.20 -1.11
CA LYS A 58 -16.21 -4.80 -0.12
C LYS A 58 -17.24 -5.88 0.21
N LYS A 59 -17.49 -6.84 -0.69
CA LYS A 59 -18.57 -7.83 -0.57
C LYS A 59 -18.10 -9.25 -0.30
N SER A 60 -16.90 -9.60 -0.75
CA SER A 60 -16.39 -10.97 -0.65
C SER A 60 -15.78 -11.29 0.70
N SER A 61 -15.49 -12.57 0.93
CA SER A 61 -14.72 -13.06 2.07
C SER A 61 -13.78 -14.19 1.63
N GLY A 62 -12.94 -14.68 2.55
CA GLY A 62 -12.06 -15.82 2.29
C GLY A 62 -11.08 -15.60 1.13
N GLY A 63 -10.91 -16.61 0.28
CA GLY A 63 -9.93 -16.59 -0.81
C GLY A 63 -10.18 -15.51 -1.86
N ILE A 64 -11.45 -15.20 -2.18
CA ILE A 64 -11.80 -14.14 -3.14
C ILE A 64 -11.40 -12.79 -2.56
N PHE A 65 -11.75 -12.51 -1.30
CA PHE A 65 -11.34 -11.29 -0.61
C PHE A 65 -9.82 -11.14 -0.57
N ASN A 66 -9.11 -12.20 -0.16
CA ASN A 66 -7.66 -12.16 -0.03
C ASN A 66 -6.98 -11.76 -1.34
N ASN A 67 -7.38 -12.36 -2.47
CA ASN A 67 -6.76 -12.04 -3.76
C ASN A 67 -7.21 -10.65 -4.27
N ALA A 68 -8.51 -10.32 -4.18
CA ALA A 68 -9.01 -9.03 -4.62
C ALA A 68 -8.38 -7.86 -3.85
N ALA A 69 -8.31 -7.98 -2.52
CA ALA A 69 -7.76 -6.94 -1.67
C ALA A 69 -6.24 -6.82 -1.86
N GLN A 70 -5.51 -7.93 -2.08
CA GLN A 70 -4.08 -7.84 -2.38
C GLN A 70 -3.80 -7.17 -3.73
N ILE A 71 -4.61 -7.40 -4.78
CA ILE A 71 -4.47 -6.66 -6.05
C ILE A 71 -4.64 -5.16 -5.80
N TRP A 72 -5.69 -4.79 -5.06
CA TRP A 72 -5.98 -3.39 -4.76
C TRP A 72 -4.86 -2.75 -3.91
N ASN A 73 -4.44 -3.43 -2.83
CA ASN A 73 -3.38 -2.95 -1.93
C ASN A 73 -2.04 -2.76 -2.65
N HIS A 74 -1.64 -3.71 -3.50
CA HIS A 74 -0.40 -3.61 -4.27
C HIS A 74 -0.49 -2.49 -5.30
N THR A 75 -1.61 -2.36 -6.02
CA THR A 75 -1.82 -1.25 -6.96
C THR A 75 -1.72 0.09 -6.25
N PHE A 76 -2.32 0.22 -5.06
CA PHE A 76 -2.23 1.42 -4.23
C PHE A 76 -0.79 1.68 -3.74
N TYR A 77 -0.06 0.62 -3.35
CA TYR A 77 1.33 0.68 -2.92
C TYR A 77 2.27 1.16 -4.03
N TRP A 78 2.14 0.65 -5.26
CA TRP A 78 2.97 1.13 -6.38
C TRP A 78 2.74 2.61 -6.70
N ASN A 79 1.51 3.10 -6.54
CA ASN A 79 1.23 4.53 -6.69
C ASN A 79 1.65 5.37 -5.47
N SER A 80 1.79 4.74 -4.30
CA SER A 80 2.34 5.35 -3.08
C SER A 80 3.85 5.58 -3.16
N LEU A 81 4.51 5.04 -4.18
CA LEU A 81 5.93 5.19 -4.45
C LEU A 81 6.15 5.94 -5.77
N ALA A 82 7.29 6.61 -5.91
CA ALA A 82 7.73 7.20 -7.17
C ALA A 82 9.26 7.40 -7.20
N PRO A 83 9.89 7.36 -8.39
CA PRO A 83 11.28 7.78 -8.54
C PRO A 83 11.44 9.28 -8.28
N LYS A 84 12.58 9.67 -7.70
CA LYS A 84 12.90 11.09 -7.40
C LYS A 84 11.83 11.79 -6.54
N ALA A 85 11.14 11.03 -5.69
CA ALA A 85 10.12 11.52 -4.78
C ALA A 85 10.70 11.64 -3.35
N GLY A 86 9.89 11.31 -2.34
CA GLY A 86 10.28 11.45 -0.94
C GLY A 86 10.24 12.90 -0.47
N GLY A 87 11.06 13.23 0.52
CA GLY A 87 10.98 14.52 1.21
C GLY A 87 9.74 14.59 2.12
N ALA A 88 9.20 15.79 2.30
CA ALA A 88 8.02 16.04 3.13
C ALA A 88 6.81 16.45 2.26
N PRO A 89 5.57 16.14 2.67
CA PRO A 89 4.37 16.62 2.00
C PRO A 89 4.28 18.15 2.09
N THR A 90 3.45 18.74 1.23
CA THR A 90 3.12 20.17 1.27
C THR A 90 1.60 20.38 1.25
N GLY A 91 1.16 21.63 1.45
CA GLY A 91 -0.25 22.01 1.39
C GLY A 91 -1.11 21.36 2.47
N ALA A 92 -2.40 21.18 2.18
CA ALA A 92 -3.41 20.76 3.16
C ALA A 92 -3.11 19.40 3.82
N LEU A 93 -2.44 18.48 3.12
CA LEU A 93 -2.02 17.21 3.71
C LEU A 93 -0.92 17.42 4.77
N ALA A 94 0.05 18.29 4.50
CA ALA A 94 1.11 18.62 5.46
C ALA A 94 0.52 19.31 6.70
N ASP A 95 -0.44 20.21 6.52
CA ASP A 95 -1.14 20.88 7.61
C ASP A 95 -1.90 19.87 8.48
N ALA A 96 -2.61 18.92 7.87
CA ALA A 96 -3.33 17.86 8.60
C ALA A 96 -2.37 16.95 9.39
N ILE A 97 -1.23 16.58 8.79
CA ILE A 97 -0.18 15.80 9.45
C ILE A 97 0.38 16.59 10.65
N ASN A 98 0.76 17.85 10.45
CA ASN A 98 1.30 18.69 11.52
C ASN A 98 0.28 18.95 12.63
N ALA A 99 -1.00 19.09 12.31
CA ALA A 99 -2.06 19.25 13.30
C ALA A 99 -2.23 18.01 14.20
N LYS A 100 -2.02 16.80 13.66
CA LYS A 100 -2.17 15.54 14.40
C LYS A 100 -0.91 15.17 15.20
N TRP A 101 0.26 15.27 14.58
CA TRP A 101 1.53 14.78 15.16
C TRP A 101 2.47 15.89 15.63
N GLY A 102 2.13 17.17 15.39
CA GLY A 102 2.97 18.32 15.72
C GLY A 102 4.06 18.62 14.68
N SER A 103 4.58 17.60 14.01
CA SER A 103 5.52 17.75 12.89
C SER A 103 5.50 16.54 11.96
N PHE A 104 6.02 16.71 10.75
CA PHE A 104 6.25 15.61 9.81
C PHE A 104 7.22 14.55 10.38
N ASP A 105 8.27 14.96 11.09
CA ASP A 105 9.23 14.03 11.70
C ASP A 105 8.57 13.16 12.78
N ALA A 106 7.69 13.74 13.60
CA ALA A 106 6.91 13.00 14.60
C ALA A 106 5.91 12.02 13.94
N PHE A 107 5.30 12.41 12.83
CA PHE A 107 4.48 11.50 12.02
C PHE A 107 5.31 10.34 11.46
N LYS A 108 6.49 10.64 10.89
CA LYS A 108 7.41 9.64 10.35
C LYS A 108 7.87 8.64 11.41
N GLU A 109 8.18 9.10 12.62
CA GLU A 109 8.50 8.25 13.76
C GLU A 109 7.31 7.36 14.15
N ALA A 110 6.11 7.93 14.27
CA ALA A 110 4.90 7.19 14.61
C ALA A 110 4.56 6.13 13.55
N PHE A 111 4.67 6.47 12.27
CA PHE A 111 4.42 5.55 11.16
C PHE A 111 5.45 4.41 11.16
N ASN A 112 6.74 4.71 11.32
CA ASN A 112 7.78 3.69 11.42
C ASN A 112 7.55 2.75 12.60
N LYS A 113 7.16 3.28 13.76
CA LYS A 113 6.84 2.48 14.94
C LYS A 113 5.65 1.55 14.68
N SER A 114 4.60 2.04 14.03
CA SER A 114 3.43 1.24 13.65
C SER A 114 3.81 0.12 12.67
N ALA A 115 4.57 0.46 11.62
CA ALA A 115 4.96 -0.48 10.57
C ALA A 115 5.95 -1.55 11.05
N ALA A 116 6.93 -1.16 11.87
CA ALA A 116 7.85 -2.10 12.49
C ALA A 116 7.13 -3.04 13.46
N GLY A 117 6.14 -2.52 14.21
CA GLY A 117 5.36 -3.28 15.18
C GLY A 117 4.20 -4.09 14.61
N ASN A 118 3.90 -3.99 13.32
CA ASN A 118 2.83 -4.76 12.68
C ASN A 118 3.25 -6.24 12.57
N PHE A 119 2.80 -7.07 13.52
CA PHE A 119 3.28 -8.44 13.65
C PHE A 119 2.78 -9.34 12.53
N GLY A 120 3.73 -10.06 11.90
CA GLY A 120 3.45 -10.93 10.75
C GLY A 120 3.32 -10.14 9.44
N SER A 121 2.43 -10.64 8.58
CA SER A 121 2.10 -10.06 7.28
C SER A 121 1.04 -8.98 7.41
N GLY A 122 1.22 -7.86 6.72
CA GLY A 122 0.25 -6.78 6.77
C GLY A 122 0.69 -5.51 6.05
N TRP A 123 -0.06 -4.45 6.31
CA TRP A 123 0.09 -3.15 5.68
C TRP A 123 -0.03 -2.06 6.75
N THR A 124 0.72 -0.98 6.57
CA THR A 124 0.59 0.23 7.40
C THR A 124 0.11 1.38 6.53
N TRP A 125 -0.94 2.06 6.96
CA TRP A 125 -1.63 3.06 6.18
C TRP A 125 -1.61 4.41 6.89
N LEU A 126 -1.45 5.47 6.11
CA LEU A 126 -1.95 6.79 6.48
C LEU A 126 -3.36 6.91 5.90
N VAL A 127 -4.33 7.27 6.72
CA VAL A 127 -5.75 7.37 6.32
C VAL A 127 -6.33 8.73 6.72
N LYS A 128 -7.34 9.18 5.98
CA LYS A 128 -8.23 10.29 6.37
C LYS A 128 -9.48 9.73 7.01
N LYS A 129 -9.80 10.23 8.20
CA LYS A 129 -11.02 9.92 8.95
C LYS A 129 -12.22 10.70 8.40
N ALA A 130 -13.42 10.29 8.77
CA ALA A 130 -14.66 10.95 8.34
C ALA A 130 -14.77 12.43 8.79
N ASP A 131 -14.12 12.80 9.90
CA ASP A 131 -14.04 14.18 10.39
C ASP A 131 -12.99 15.04 9.68
N GLY A 132 -12.27 14.46 8.70
CA GLY A 132 -11.21 15.12 7.95
C GLY A 132 -9.83 15.04 8.60
N SER A 133 -9.72 14.56 9.84
CA SER A 133 -8.43 14.31 10.48
C SER A 133 -7.69 13.13 9.84
N VAL A 134 -6.41 12.99 10.16
CA VAL A 134 -5.56 11.90 9.66
C VAL A 134 -5.12 10.97 10.78
N ASP A 135 -4.91 9.70 10.46
CA ASP A 135 -4.45 8.70 11.41
C ASP A 135 -3.59 7.61 10.75
N ILE A 136 -2.89 6.84 11.58
CA ILE A 136 -2.12 5.67 11.16
C ILE A 136 -2.89 4.41 11.56
N VAL A 137 -3.10 3.49 10.64
CA VAL A 137 -3.74 2.20 10.92
C VAL A 137 -2.91 1.05 10.36
N ASN A 138 -2.83 -0.05 11.12
CA ASN A 138 -2.29 -1.31 10.64
C ASN A 138 -3.43 -2.23 10.20
N THR A 139 -3.22 -2.96 9.13
CA THR A 139 -4.06 -4.09 8.75
C THR A 139 -3.23 -5.36 8.65
N SER A 140 -3.85 -6.50 8.97
CA SER A 140 -3.22 -7.81 8.88
C SER A 140 -3.59 -8.50 7.58
N ASN A 141 -2.63 -9.22 7.02
CA ASN A 141 -2.76 -9.96 5.77
C ASN A 141 -3.26 -9.07 4.63
N ALA A 142 -4.43 -9.37 4.07
CA ALA A 142 -5.03 -8.65 2.94
C ALA A 142 -6.00 -7.55 3.36
N ALA A 143 -6.30 -7.41 4.66
CA ALA A 143 -7.25 -6.41 5.14
C ALA A 143 -6.84 -5.00 4.72
N THR A 144 -7.82 -4.15 4.46
CA THR A 144 -7.61 -2.83 3.83
C THR A 144 -8.62 -1.81 4.33
N PRO A 145 -8.25 -0.51 4.47
CA PRO A 145 -9.20 0.54 4.81
C PRO A 145 -10.38 0.68 3.84
N LEU A 146 -10.31 0.10 2.64
CA LEU A 146 -11.40 0.12 1.66
C LEU A 146 -12.72 -0.51 2.18
N THR A 147 -12.63 -1.38 3.21
CA THR A 147 -13.80 -1.97 3.89
C THR A 147 -14.25 -1.20 5.12
N THR A 148 -13.70 -0.01 5.37
CA THR A 148 -14.05 0.85 6.51
C THR A 148 -14.52 2.23 6.01
N ALA A 149 -14.80 3.15 6.93
CA ALA A 149 -15.11 4.54 6.59
C ALA A 149 -13.87 5.39 6.31
N ASP A 150 -12.67 4.86 6.60
CA ASP A 150 -11.42 5.59 6.45
C ASP A 150 -10.99 5.63 4.97
N LYS A 151 -10.52 6.78 4.50
CA LYS A 151 -10.00 6.94 3.13
C LYS A 151 -8.48 6.75 3.14
N PRO A 152 -7.93 5.71 2.48
CA PRO A 152 -6.48 5.50 2.41
C PRO A 152 -5.79 6.60 1.61
N LEU A 153 -4.66 7.08 2.12
CA LEU A 153 -3.87 8.15 1.52
C LEU A 153 -2.50 7.66 1.05
N LEU A 154 -1.83 6.86 1.88
CA LEU A 154 -0.52 6.26 1.65
C LEU A 154 -0.51 4.87 2.28
N THR A 155 0.19 3.91 1.68
CA THR A 155 0.42 2.60 2.30
C THR A 155 1.88 2.17 2.19
N CYS A 156 2.31 1.36 3.16
CA CYS A 156 3.57 0.65 3.15
C CYS A 156 3.28 -0.84 3.33
N ASP A 157 3.73 -1.65 2.37
CA ASP A 157 3.73 -3.10 2.50
C ASP A 157 4.78 -3.51 3.56
N VAL A 158 4.38 -4.34 4.52
CA VAL A 158 5.29 -4.91 5.54
C VAL A 158 5.24 -6.45 5.55
N TRP A 159 4.66 -7.07 4.52
CA TRP A 159 4.93 -8.47 4.22
C TRP A 159 6.42 -8.66 3.93
N GLU A 160 6.99 -9.79 4.36
CA GLU A 160 8.43 -10.01 4.22
C GLU A 160 8.91 -9.93 2.76
N HIS A 161 8.10 -10.39 1.80
CA HIS A 161 8.46 -10.33 0.38
C HIS A 161 8.67 -8.90 -0.15
N ALA A 162 8.15 -7.86 0.51
CA ALA A 162 8.37 -6.47 0.12
C ALA A 162 9.80 -6.00 0.38
N TYR A 163 10.55 -6.68 1.26
CA TYR A 163 11.87 -6.23 1.70
C TYR A 163 12.91 -7.32 1.90
N TYR A 164 12.55 -8.61 1.91
CA TYR A 164 13.47 -9.66 2.33
C TYR A 164 14.67 -9.81 1.39
N ILE A 165 14.48 -9.56 0.09
CA ILE A 165 15.55 -9.59 -0.93
C ILE A 165 16.60 -8.51 -0.62
N ASP A 166 16.17 -7.32 -0.23
CA ASP A 166 17.05 -6.15 -0.05
C ASP A 166 17.58 -6.01 1.39
N TYR A 167 16.78 -6.41 2.38
CA TYR A 167 17.00 -6.10 3.80
C TYR A 167 16.92 -7.30 4.73
N ARG A 168 16.55 -8.49 4.25
CA ARG A 168 16.33 -9.70 5.08
C ARG A 168 15.41 -9.36 6.26
N ASN A 169 15.81 -9.71 7.48
CA ASN A 169 15.03 -9.43 8.69
C ASN A 169 15.02 -7.95 9.11
N ALA A 170 15.81 -7.08 8.48
CA ALA A 170 15.95 -5.68 8.87
C ALA A 170 14.81 -4.81 8.31
N ARG A 171 13.55 -5.12 8.65
CA ARG A 171 12.38 -4.31 8.31
C ARG A 171 12.56 -2.82 8.66
N PRO A 172 13.15 -2.42 9.80
CA PRO A 172 13.42 -1.01 10.07
C PRO A 172 14.28 -0.33 9.00
N LYS A 173 15.25 -1.05 8.40
CA LYS A 173 16.10 -0.51 7.35
C LYS A 173 15.36 -0.30 6.03
N TYR A 174 14.42 -1.19 5.71
CA TYR A 174 13.47 -0.98 4.62
C TYR A 174 12.62 0.25 4.86
N LEU A 175 12.05 0.41 6.06
CA LEU A 175 11.22 1.57 6.40
C LEU A 175 11.99 2.88 6.33
N GLU A 176 13.27 2.92 6.74
CA GLU A 176 14.12 4.10 6.54
C GLU A 176 14.22 4.52 5.06
N ASN A 177 14.33 3.53 4.16
CA ASN A 177 14.46 3.75 2.72
C ASN A 177 13.13 4.04 2.02
N PHE A 178 12.02 3.50 2.52
CA PHE A 178 10.67 3.77 2.02
C PHE A 178 10.39 5.28 1.90
N TRP A 179 10.83 6.08 2.89
CA TRP A 179 10.62 7.54 2.89
C TRP A 179 11.32 8.30 1.76
N ALA A 180 12.35 7.72 1.14
CA ALA A 180 12.99 8.32 -0.04
C ALA A 180 12.14 8.14 -1.32
N LEU A 181 11.14 7.25 -1.28
CA LEU A 181 10.30 6.90 -2.41
C LEU A 181 8.86 7.40 -2.29
N VAL A 182 8.44 7.88 -1.12
CA VAL A 182 7.04 8.25 -0.88
C VAL A 182 6.56 9.29 -1.90
N ASN A 183 5.49 8.94 -2.60
CA ASN A 183 4.81 9.80 -3.56
C ASN A 183 3.78 10.69 -2.85
N TRP A 184 4.22 11.86 -2.41
CA TRP A 184 3.36 12.83 -1.73
C TRP A 184 2.27 13.41 -2.64
N ASP A 185 2.47 13.46 -3.95
CA ASP A 185 1.45 13.93 -4.89
C ASP A 185 0.26 12.97 -4.95
N PHE A 186 0.53 11.65 -4.94
CA PHE A 186 -0.52 10.63 -4.84
C PHE A 186 -1.27 10.75 -3.51
N ALA A 187 -0.56 10.89 -2.40
CA ALA A 187 -1.17 11.07 -1.09
C ALA A 187 -2.02 12.35 -1.00
N ALA A 188 -1.54 13.46 -1.56
CA ALA A 188 -2.26 14.73 -1.59
C ALA A 188 -3.51 14.64 -2.48
N LYS A 189 -3.42 13.98 -3.64
CA LYS A 189 -4.57 13.71 -4.50
C LYS A 189 -5.63 12.85 -3.80
N ASN A 190 -5.21 11.86 -3.01
CA ASN A 190 -6.13 11.06 -2.21
C ASN A 190 -6.71 11.85 -1.02
N PHE A 191 -5.98 12.83 -0.49
CA PHE A 191 -6.45 13.64 0.63
C PHE A 191 -7.54 14.65 0.24
N ALA A 192 -7.46 15.18 -0.99
CA ALA A 192 -8.42 16.10 -1.56
C ALA A 192 -9.85 15.55 -1.60
#